data_AF-A0A7S1QIV3-F1
#
_entry.id   AF-A0A7S1QIV3-F1
#
_cell.length_a   1.000
_cell.length_b   1.000
_cell.length_c   1.000
_cell.angle_alpha   90.00
_cell.angle_beta   90.00
_cell.angle_gamma   90.00
#
_symmetry.space_group_name_H-M   'P 1'
#
loop_
_entity.id
_entity.type
_entity.pdbx_description
1 polymer ?
#
loop_
_entity_poly.entity_id
_entity_poly.type
_entity_poly.pdbx_seq_one_letter_code
_entity_poly.pdbx_strand_id
1 'polypeptide(L)'
;LIAPNRGTLDVVFFATVYRAYELVKKRKQEMIASLQKGRLVLLGKSDTDALISFPLAIIFAGHKYSFQVARTRSDTFVFTIGGTTSIKAKVREQPDGSLYVSVGNTNQVLKGMEEALGLRLMIGATTVMVPE
;
A
#
# COMPACT_ATOMS: atom_id res chain seq x y z
N LEU A 1 23.93 3.16 -8.40
CA LEU A 1 24.12 2.64 -7.03
C LEU A 1 23.06 1.57 -6.78
N ILE A 2 23.43 0.31 -6.98
CA ILE A 2 22.56 -0.85 -6.76
C ILE A 2 22.54 -1.09 -5.26
N ALA A 3 21.37 -0.88 -4.65
CA ALA A 3 21.20 -0.96 -3.21
C ALA A 3 21.37 -2.42 -2.72
N PRO A 4 21.78 -2.63 -1.44
CA PRO A 4 22.09 -3.96 -0.91
C PRO A 4 20.87 -4.87 -1.03
N ASN A 5 21.15 -6.13 -1.40
CA ASN A 5 20.24 -7.20 -1.81
C ASN A 5 19.14 -7.50 -0.77
N ARG A 6 18.14 -6.61 -0.64
CA ARG A 6 16.82 -6.97 -0.11
C ARG A 6 16.16 -7.86 -1.14
N GLY A 7 15.47 -8.92 -0.69
CA GLY A 7 14.80 -9.82 -1.60
C GLY A 7 13.86 -9.05 -2.51
N THR A 8 13.86 -9.35 -3.81
CA THR A 8 12.94 -8.76 -4.80
C THR A 8 11.49 -8.75 -4.29
N LEU A 9 11.10 -9.80 -3.56
CA LEU A 9 9.79 -9.94 -2.95
C LEU A 9 9.53 -8.95 -1.81
N ASP A 10 10.54 -8.58 -1.02
CA ASP A 10 10.40 -7.58 0.04
C ASP A 10 10.07 -6.21 -0.57
N VAL A 11 10.79 -5.82 -1.62
CA VAL A 11 10.54 -4.57 -2.34
C VAL A 11 9.12 -4.53 -2.88
N VAL A 12 8.70 -5.59 -3.57
CA VAL A 12 7.35 -5.71 -4.12
C VAL A 12 6.31 -5.62 -3.00
N PHE A 13 6.53 -6.32 -1.89
CA PHE A 13 5.62 -6.31 -0.76
C PHE A 13 5.50 -4.90 -0.14
N PHE A 14 6.61 -4.24 0.18
CA PHE A 14 6.58 -2.91 0.78
C PHE A 14 6.01 -1.85 -0.18
N ALA A 15 6.25 -1.99 -1.49
CA ALA A 15 5.62 -1.14 -2.51
C ALA A 15 4.10 -1.33 -2.57
N THR A 16 3.66 -2.59 -2.50
CA THR A 16 2.23 -2.94 -2.42
C THR A 16 1.60 -2.34 -1.17
N VAL A 17 2.28 -2.41 -0.02
CA VAL A 17 1.82 -1.79 1.24
C VAL A 17 1.67 -0.28 1.11
N TYR A 18 2.68 0.39 0.55
CA TYR A 18 2.65 1.85 0.36
C TYR A 18 1.51 2.28 -0.57
N ARG A 19 1.40 1.68 -1.76
CA ARG A 19 0.33 1.97 -2.73
C ARG A 19 -1.05 1.68 -2.15
N ALA A 20 -1.21 0.58 -1.42
CA ALA A 20 -2.47 0.24 -0.76
C ALA A 20 -2.88 1.30 0.28
N TYR A 21 -1.92 1.78 1.08
CA TYR A 21 -2.16 2.81 2.07
C TYR A 21 -2.57 4.14 1.41
N GLU A 22 -1.83 4.58 0.39
CA GLU A 22 -2.10 5.82 -0.34
C GLU A 22 -3.47 5.77 -1.05
N LEU A 23 -3.81 4.64 -1.68
CA LEU A 23 -5.12 4.46 -2.32
C LEU A 23 -6.27 4.62 -1.31
N VAL A 24 -6.13 3.99 -0.14
CA VAL A 24 -7.14 4.07 0.93
C VAL A 24 -7.21 5.47 1.52
N LYS A 25 -6.07 6.16 1.69
CA LYS A 25 -6.00 7.54 2.17
C LYS A 25 -6.69 8.49 1.19
N LYS A 26 -6.41 8.38 -0.10
CA LYS A 26 -7.03 9.16 -1.17
C LYS A 26 -8.54 8.94 -1.22
N ARG A 27 -9.01 7.70 -1.26
CA ARG A 27 -10.45 7.38 -1.27
C ARG A 27 -11.16 7.89 -0.01
N LYS A 28 -10.51 7.79 1.16
CA LYS A 28 -11.05 8.35 2.40
C LYS A 28 -11.19 9.88 2.33
N GLN A 29 -10.20 10.58 1.77
CA GLN A 29 -10.27 12.03 1.58
C GLN A 29 -11.36 12.42 0.58
N GLU A 30 -11.49 11.71 -0.54
CA GLU A 30 -12.56 11.92 -1.54
C GLU A 30 -13.95 11.69 -0.93
N MET A 31 -14.09 10.67 -0.08
CA MET A 31 -15.31 10.40 0.67
C MET A 31 -15.65 11.54 1.63
N ILE A 32 -14.68 12.01 2.43
CA ILE A 32 -14.88 13.15 3.35
C ILE A 32 -15.24 14.42 2.58
N ALA A 33 -14.53 14.72 1.49
CA ALA A 33 -14.79 15.88 0.65
C ALA A 33 -16.19 15.83 0.00
N SER A 34 -16.66 14.63 -0.36
CA SER A 34 -18.01 14.44 -0.92
C SER A 34 -19.09 14.63 0.14
N LEU A 35 -18.86 14.11 1.35
CA LEU A 35 -19.76 14.31 2.51
C LEU A 35 -19.87 15.80 2.88
N GLN A 36 -18.75 16.53 2.89
CA GLN A 36 -18.73 17.98 3.13
C GLN A 36 -19.54 18.77 2.10
N LYS A 37 -19.61 18.29 0.85
CA LYS A 37 -20.38 18.90 -0.23
C LYS A 37 -21.87 18.55 -0.17
N GLY A 38 -22.36 17.91 0.91
CA GLY A 38 -23.75 17.47 1.06
C GLY A 38 -24.15 16.34 0.10
N ARG A 39 -23.19 15.80 -0.67
CA ARG A 39 -23.40 14.61 -1.47
C ARG A 39 -23.25 13.42 -0.53
N LEU A 40 -24.38 12.88 -0.08
CA LEU A 40 -24.48 11.47 0.26
C LEU A 40 -24.22 10.70 -1.04
N VAL A 41 -22.96 10.62 -1.47
CA VAL A 41 -22.56 9.58 -2.42
C VAL A 41 -23.07 8.33 -1.74
N LEU A 42 -24.04 7.67 -2.38
CA LEU A 42 -24.61 6.43 -1.92
C LEU A 42 -23.40 5.56 -1.59
N LEU A 43 -23.08 5.39 -0.30
CA LEU A 43 -22.11 4.41 0.14
C LEU A 43 -22.77 3.07 -0.11
N GLY A 44 -22.84 2.69 -1.39
CA GLY A 44 -23.22 1.35 -1.78
C GLY A 44 -22.25 0.42 -1.05
N LYS A 45 -22.74 -0.77 -0.70
CA LYS A 45 -21.87 -1.85 -0.19
C LYS A 45 -20.60 -1.97 -1.04
N SER A 46 -20.72 -1.79 -2.35
CA SER A 46 -19.61 -1.80 -3.32
C SER A 46 -18.48 -0.78 -3.07
N ASP A 47 -18.78 0.48 -2.72
CA ASP A 47 -17.76 1.50 -2.46
C ASP A 47 -17.08 1.31 -1.11
N THR A 48 -17.83 0.83 -0.12
CA THR A 48 -17.26 0.46 1.19
C THR A 48 -16.44 -0.82 1.11
N ASP A 49 -16.90 -1.82 0.34
CA ASP A 49 -16.13 -3.01 0.01
C ASP A 49 -14.85 -2.65 -0.75
N ALA A 50 -14.87 -1.67 -1.66
CA ALA A 50 -13.65 -1.20 -2.34
C ALA A 50 -12.64 -0.52 -1.39
N LEU A 51 -13.08 0.05 -0.26
CA LEU A 51 -12.20 0.56 0.81
C LEU A 51 -11.65 -0.56 1.71
N ILE A 52 -12.38 -1.67 1.80
CA ILE A 52 -12.07 -2.81 2.67
C ILE A 52 -11.24 -3.86 1.92
N SER A 53 -11.50 -4.11 0.64
CA SER A 53 -10.87 -5.16 -0.15
C SER A 53 -10.72 -4.72 -1.61
N PHE A 54 -9.51 -4.79 -2.14
CA PHE A 54 -9.23 -4.42 -3.52
C PHE A 54 -8.02 -5.17 -4.08
N PRO A 55 -8.03 -5.52 -5.37
CA PRO A 55 -6.86 -6.07 -6.03
C PRO A 55 -5.83 -4.96 -6.29
N LEU A 56 -4.55 -5.28 -6.14
CA LEU A 56 -3.43 -4.41 -6.46
C LEU A 56 -2.37 -5.22 -7.22
N ALA A 57 -1.88 -4.69 -8.34
CA ALA A 57 -0.81 -5.31 -9.10
C ALA A 57 0.43 -4.42 -9.09
N ILE A 58 1.60 -5.02 -8.92
CA ILE A 58 2.91 -4.38 -9.03
C ILE A 58 3.71 -5.11 -10.10
N ILE A 59 4.33 -4.35 -11.01
CA ILE A 59 5.29 -4.89 -11.97
C ILE A 59 6.68 -4.54 -11.48
N PHE A 60 7.49 -5.56 -11.22
CA PHE A 60 8.87 -5.36 -10.78
C PHE A 60 9.79 -6.39 -11.42
N ALA A 61 10.95 -5.94 -11.90
CA ALA A 61 11.93 -6.77 -12.58
C ALA A 61 11.35 -7.66 -13.71
N GLY A 62 10.34 -7.16 -14.44
CA GLY A 62 9.69 -7.89 -15.54
C GLY A 62 8.63 -8.90 -15.12
N HIS A 63 8.34 -9.03 -13.82
CA HIS A 63 7.30 -9.93 -13.30
C HIS A 63 6.13 -9.12 -12.73
N LYS A 64 4.91 -9.56 -13.08
CA LYS A 64 3.67 -9.01 -12.52
C LYS A 64 3.27 -9.79 -11.28
N TYR A 65 3.18 -9.09 -10.15
CA TYR A 65 2.73 -9.62 -8.88
C TYR A 65 1.34 -9.08 -8.58
N SER A 66 0.34 -9.97 -8.51
CA SER A 66 -1.04 -9.61 -8.21
C SER A 66 -1.36 -9.95 -6.76
N PHE A 67 -1.73 -8.94 -5.98
CA PHE A 67 -2.13 -9.04 -4.58
C PHE A 67 -3.62 -8.75 -4.44
N GLN A 68 -4.30 -9.50 -3.59
CA GLN A 68 -5.58 -9.11 -3.02
C GLN A 68 -5.32 -8.45 -1.67
N VAL A 69 -5.64 -7.17 -1.54
CA VAL A 69 -5.44 -6.41 -0.31
C VAL A 69 -6.76 -6.31 0.44
N ALA A 70 -6.77 -6.66 1.72
CA ALA A 70 -7.90 -6.52 2.60
C ALA A 70 -7.53 -5.73 3.86
N ARG A 71 -8.15 -4.57 4.06
CA ARG A 71 -8.04 -3.77 5.28
C ARG A 71 -8.97 -4.33 6.35
N THR A 72 -8.39 -4.97 7.37
CA THR A 72 -9.16 -5.59 8.47
C THR A 72 -9.40 -4.65 9.64
N ARG A 73 -8.52 -3.66 9.85
CA ARG A 73 -8.64 -2.63 10.88
C ARG A 73 -8.16 -1.28 10.35
N SER A 74 -8.31 -0.23 11.15
CA SER A 74 -7.85 1.12 10.80
C SER A 74 -6.36 1.16 10.42
N ASP A 75 -5.53 0.34 11.07
CA ASP A 75 -4.08 0.27 10.89
C ASP A 75 -3.60 -1.08 10.31
N THR A 76 -4.50 -2.04 10.06
CA THR A 76 -4.09 -3.41 9.72
C THR A 76 -4.60 -3.83 8.34
N PHE A 77 -3.67 -4.28 7.51
CA PHE A 77 -3.88 -4.78 6.16
C PHE A 77 -3.46 -6.26 6.07
N VAL A 78 -4.17 -7.01 5.26
CA VAL A 78 -3.88 -8.40 4.91
C VAL A 78 -3.67 -8.45 3.40
N PHE A 79 -2.50 -8.93 2.98
CA PHE A 79 -2.10 -9.04 1.58
C PHE A 79 -2.09 -10.51 1.21
N THR A 80 -2.92 -10.91 0.26
CA THR A 80 -2.99 -12.29 -0.22
C THR A 80 -2.42 -12.38 -1.62
N ILE A 81 -1.44 -13.27 -1.84
CA ILE A 81 -0.86 -13.54 -3.16
C ILE A 81 -1.12 -15.00 -3.55
N GLY A 82 -1.51 -15.22 -4.81
CA GLY A 82 -1.76 -16.58 -5.34
C GLY A 82 -2.90 -17.34 -4.65
N GLY A 83 -3.78 -16.65 -3.92
CA GLY A 83 -4.94 -17.25 -3.22
C GLY A 83 -4.62 -18.05 -1.96
N THR A 84 -3.35 -18.32 -1.67
CA THR A 84 -2.94 -19.22 -0.58
C THR A 84 -2.10 -18.52 0.49
N THR A 85 -1.23 -17.59 0.10
CA THR A 85 -0.30 -16.94 1.04
C THR A 85 -0.87 -15.60 1.48
N SER A 86 -1.17 -15.47 2.78
CA SER A 86 -1.66 -14.22 3.36
C SER A 86 -0.67 -13.64 4.37
N ILE A 87 -0.37 -12.36 4.21
CA ILE A 87 0.60 -11.62 5.03
C ILE A 87 -0.13 -10.47 5.70
N LYS A 88 -0.09 -10.42 7.04
CA LYS A 88 -0.67 -9.33 7.82
C LYS A 88 0.38 -8.27 8.10
N ALA A 89 0.09 -7.03 7.71
CA ALA A 89 0.92 -5.87 8.02
C ALA A 89 0.11 -4.82 8.80
N LYS A 90 0.73 -4.25 9.83
CA LYS A 90 0.25 -3.04 10.49
C LYS A 90 0.98 -1.84 9.91
N VAL A 91 0.24 -0.82 9.52
CA VAL A 91 0.74 0.39 8.85
C VAL A 91 0.29 1.60 9.63
N ARG A 92 1.25 2.44 10.03
CA ARG A 92 0.99 3.69 10.75
C ARG A 92 1.76 4.84 10.11
N GLU A 93 1.06 5.89 9.73
CA GLU A 93 1.69 7.13 9.26
C GLU A 93 2.32 7.89 10.44
N GLN A 94 3.53 8.42 10.21
CA GLN A 94 4.30 9.22 11.14
C GLN A 94 4.15 10.72 10.81
N PRO A 95 4.45 11.63 11.75
CA PRO A 95 4.26 13.08 11.55
C PRO A 95 5.09 13.68 10.39
N ASP A 96 6.18 13.03 10.01
CA ASP A 96 7.05 13.39 8.89
C ASP A 96 6.57 12.82 7.53
N GLY A 97 5.42 12.14 7.52
CA GLY A 97 4.82 11.53 6.34
C GLY A 97 5.39 10.16 5.96
N SER A 98 6.30 9.59 6.75
CA SER A 98 6.73 8.19 6.54
C SER A 98 5.70 7.20 7.09
N LEU A 99 5.68 5.99 6.54
CA LEU A 99 4.86 4.89 7.02
C LEU A 99 5.71 3.93 7.84
N TYR A 100 5.36 3.75 9.10
CA TYR A 100 5.87 2.67 9.92
C TYR A 100 5.07 1.39 9.66
N VAL A 101 5.75 0.37 9.11
CA VAL A 101 5.15 -0.91 8.73
C VAL A 101 5.69 -2.02 9.61
N SER A 102 4.80 -2.79 10.23
CA SER A 102 5.12 -3.93 11.08
C SER A 102 4.49 -5.20 10.51
N VAL A 103 5.32 -6.20 10.25
CA VAL A 103 4.95 -7.49 9.65
C VAL A 103 5.52 -8.59 10.53
N GLY A 104 4.66 -9.25 11.33
CA GLY A 104 5.11 -10.21 12.34
C GLY A 104 6.11 -9.58 13.30
N ASN A 105 7.36 -10.04 13.26
CA ASN A 105 8.47 -9.56 14.10
C ASN A 105 9.38 -8.54 13.39
N THR A 106 9.08 -8.19 12.13
CA THR A 106 9.89 -7.26 11.35
C THR A 106 9.21 -5.90 11.28
N ASN A 107 9.96 -4.84 11.57
CA ASN A 107 9.50 -3.47 11.44
C ASN A 107 10.36 -2.72 10.41
N GLN A 108 9.71 -1.91 9.57
CA GLN A 108 10.38 -1.09 8.57
C GLN A 108 9.71 0.27 8.47
N VAL A 109 10.52 1.29 8.17
CA VAL A 109 10.02 2.63 7.83
C VAL A 109 10.02 2.75 6.32
N LEU A 110 8.89 3.15 5.74
CA LEU A 110 8.71 3.38 4.32
C LEU A 110 8.50 4.86 4.06
N LYS A 111 9.11 5.38 2.99
CA LYS A 111 8.81 6.72 2.47
C LYS A 111 8.73 6.64 0.96
N GLY A 112 7.57 6.96 0.40
CA GLY A 112 7.34 6.90 -1.03
C GLY A 112 7.17 8.30 -1.64
N MET A 113 7.50 8.42 -2.91
CA MET A 113 7.16 9.57 -3.75
C MET A 113 6.76 9.05 -5.12
N GLU A 114 5.55 9.36 -5.56
CA GLU A 114 5.10 9.07 -6.92
C GLU A 114 5.83 9.99 -7.89
N GLU A 115 6.51 9.42 -8.88
CA GLU A 115 7.21 10.11 -9.97
C GLU A 115 6.59 9.68 -11.31
N ALA A 116 6.83 10.45 -12.38
CA ALA A 116 6.24 10.18 -13.70
C ALA A 116 6.58 8.80 -14.31
N LEU A 117 7.60 8.12 -13.79
CA LEU A 117 8.07 6.81 -14.26
C LEU A 117 7.79 5.68 -13.25
N GLY A 118 7.09 5.97 -12.15
CA GLY A 118 6.74 5.02 -11.11
C GLY A 118 6.98 5.53 -9.69
N LEU A 119 6.89 4.62 -8.73
CA LEU A 119 7.01 4.91 -7.32
C LEU A 119 8.47 4.84 -6.87
N ARG A 120 9.02 5.96 -6.42
CA ARG A 120 10.29 5.99 -5.69
C ARG A 120 10.04 5.62 -4.24
N LEU A 121 10.43 4.42 -3.83
CA LEU A 121 10.21 3.89 -2.51
C LEU A 121 11.53 3.78 -1.72
N MET A 122 11.60 4.48 -0.59
CA MET A 122 12.64 4.30 0.41
C MET A 122 12.15 3.35 1.49
N ILE A 123 12.90 2.27 1.71
CA ILE A 123 12.66 1.26 2.74
C ILE A 123 13.84 1.36 3.71
N GLY A 124 13.65 1.88 4.91
CA GLY A 124 14.76 2.19 5.83
C GLY A 124 15.80 3.11 5.17
N ALA A 125 17.03 2.63 5.00
CA ALA A 125 18.11 3.37 4.32
C ALA A 125 18.23 3.08 2.80
N THR A 126 17.42 2.17 2.27
CA THR A 126 17.51 1.69 0.88
C THR A 126 16.48 2.41 0.01
N THR A 127 16.90 3.04 -1.09
CA THR A 127 15.96 3.59 -2.08
C THR A 127 15.85 2.66 -3.28
N VAL A 128 14.62 2.37 -3.70
CA VAL A 128 14.30 1.52 -4.85
C VAL A 128 13.25 2.22 -5.72
N MET A 129 13.39 2.07 -7.04
CA MET A 129 12.40 2.54 -8.01
C MET A 129 11.50 1.37 -8.39
N VAL A 130 10.19 1.54 -8.21
CA VAL A 130 9.18 0.56 -8.57
C VAL A 130 8.41 1.11 -9.77
N PRO A 131 8.53 0.49 -10.95
CA PRO A 131 7.76 0.90 -12.13
C PRO A 131 6.25 0.91 -11.83
N GLU A 132 5.51 1.71 -12.59
CA GLU A 132 4.04 1.64 -12.53
C GLU A 132 3.52 0.27 -12.96
#